data_AF-A0A932F8U5-F1
#
_entry.id   AF-A0A932F8U5-F1
#
_cell.length_a   1.000
_cell.length_b   1.000
_cell.length_c   1.000
_cell.angle_alpha   90.00
_cell.angle_beta   90.00
_cell.angle_gamma   90.00
#
_symmetry.space_group_name_H-M   'P 1'
#
loop_
_entity.id
_entity.type
_entity.pdbx_description
1 polymer ?
#
loop_
_entity_poly.entity_id
_entity_poly.type
_entity_poly.pdbx_seq_one_letter_code
_entity_poly.pdbx_strand_id
1 'polypeptide(L)'
;MKVGQPADLPKVSTPSAAASGAAAPAKKEAAATAASAASSSGVAVTVSTTVRSLEQANRGEAADIDTEKVNVVRQAIEDGTYVVNPEAIADKLLSNAQEMLNRTQN
;
A
#
# COMPACT_ATOMS: atom_id res chain seq x y z
N MET A 1 -29.53 -22.47 17.40
CA MET A 1 -29.76 -21.46 16.34
C MET A 1 -31.01 -20.65 16.65
N LYS A 2 -30.83 -19.39 17.08
CA LYS A 2 -31.79 -18.26 17.03
C LYS A 2 -31.05 -17.05 17.63
N VAL A 3 -30.23 -16.37 16.82
CA VAL A 3 -30.44 -14.98 16.35
C VAL A 3 -31.30 -14.09 17.25
N GLY A 4 -30.73 -12.97 17.72
CA GLY A 4 -31.50 -11.91 18.35
C GLY A 4 -30.70 -10.95 19.21
N GLN A 5 -29.74 -10.23 18.64
CA GLN A 5 -29.18 -9.03 19.26
C GLN A 5 -29.48 -7.84 18.34
N PRO A 6 -30.37 -6.90 18.71
CA PRO A 6 -30.39 -5.60 18.10
C PRO A 6 -29.34 -4.74 18.83
N ALA A 7 -28.13 -4.65 18.26
CA ALA A 7 -27.20 -3.61 18.67
C ALA A 7 -27.66 -2.30 18.02
N ASP A 8 -28.23 -1.47 18.89
CA ASP A 8 -28.63 -0.08 18.75
C ASP A 8 -27.60 0.74 17.92
N LEU A 9 -28.07 1.41 16.87
CA LEU A 9 -27.27 2.37 16.11
C LEU A 9 -27.05 3.62 16.96
N PRO A 10 -25.81 4.13 17.15
CA PRO A 10 -25.64 5.42 17.78
C PRO A 10 -26.13 6.54 16.86
N LYS A 11 -27.31 7.02 17.22
CA LYS A 11 -27.99 8.23 16.74
C LYS A 11 -27.06 9.44 16.85
N VAL A 12 -26.84 10.11 15.72
CA VAL A 12 -26.28 11.47 15.67
C VAL A 12 -27.12 12.40 16.53
N SER A 13 -26.50 13.00 17.55
CA SER A 13 -27.04 14.12 18.32
C SER A 13 -25.91 15.04 18.77
N THR A 14 -25.69 16.12 18.02
CA THR A 14 -25.36 17.43 18.59
C THR A 14 -26.66 18.03 19.13
N PRO A 15 -26.71 18.67 20.31
CA PRO A 15 -26.35 20.10 20.36
C PRO A 15 -25.77 20.62 21.71
N SER A 16 -24.95 21.67 21.57
CA SER A 16 -24.98 22.95 22.29
C SER A 16 -25.34 23.03 23.80
N ALA A 17 -24.33 23.48 24.57
CA ALA A 17 -24.33 24.45 25.68
C ALA A 17 -25.27 24.29 26.89
N ALA A 18 -24.70 24.10 28.10
CA ALA A 18 -24.54 25.14 29.14
C ALA A 18 -24.17 24.58 30.54
N ALA A 19 -23.34 25.36 31.25
CA ALA A 19 -23.23 25.54 32.71
C ALA A 19 -22.51 24.51 33.63
N SER A 20 -21.28 24.92 33.99
CA SER A 20 -20.70 25.06 35.34
C SER A 20 -20.48 23.85 36.26
N GLY A 21 -19.21 23.63 36.66
CA GLY A 21 -18.86 22.82 37.84
C GLY A 21 -17.40 22.37 37.89
N ALA A 22 -16.54 23.22 38.46
CA ALA A 22 -15.28 22.94 39.18
C ALA A 22 -14.42 21.68 38.86
N ALA A 23 -13.19 21.91 38.39
CA ALA A 23 -11.90 21.45 38.98
C ALA A 23 -10.77 21.47 37.91
N ALA A 24 -9.67 22.12 38.26
CA ALA A 24 -8.42 22.26 37.49
C ALA A 24 -7.60 20.94 37.47
N PRO A 25 -6.34 20.91 36.96
CA PRO A 25 -5.70 21.55 35.80
C PRO A 25 -5.05 20.47 34.89
N ALA A 26 -4.14 20.84 33.98
CA ALA A 26 -3.13 19.94 33.39
C ALA A 26 -3.62 18.86 32.40
N LYS A 27 -3.94 19.24 31.16
CA LYS A 27 -4.01 18.24 30.07
C LYS A 27 -3.64 18.71 28.67
N LYS A 28 -3.21 19.96 28.49
CA LYS A 28 -3.00 20.49 27.13
C LYS A 28 -1.58 20.28 26.60
N GLU A 29 -0.57 20.15 27.45
CA GLU A 29 0.81 19.92 27.01
C GLU A 29 1.11 18.44 26.69
N ALA A 30 0.36 17.50 27.29
CA ALA A 30 0.50 16.08 26.99
C ALA A 30 -0.11 15.69 25.62
N ALA A 31 -0.95 16.54 25.03
CA ALA A 31 -1.66 16.21 23.79
C ALA A 31 -0.78 16.34 22.53
N ALA A 32 0.22 17.24 22.54
CA ALA A 32 1.14 17.39 21.42
C ALA A 32 2.15 16.23 21.33
N THR A 33 2.60 15.72 22.49
CA THR A 33 3.51 14.57 22.55
C THR A 33 2.79 13.24 22.30
N ALA A 34 1.50 13.15 22.64
CA ALA A 34 0.68 11.95 22.41
C ALA A 34 0.30 11.74 20.94
N ALA A 35 0.20 12.81 20.14
CA ALA A 35 -0.06 12.69 18.70
C ALA A 35 1.14 12.11 17.91
N SER A 36 2.37 12.29 18.41
CA SER A 36 3.57 11.69 17.81
C SER A 36 3.80 10.24 18.26
N ALA A 37 3.23 9.84 19.40
CA ALA A 37 3.36 8.48 19.94
C ALA A 37 2.30 7.50 19.41
N ALA A 38 1.22 8.00 18.82
CA ALA A 38 0.15 7.18 18.25
C ALA A 38 0.47 6.61 16.84
N SER A 39 1.62 6.97 16.25
CA SER A 39 1.95 6.62 14.86
C SER A 39 2.87 5.40 14.69
N SER A 40 3.16 4.63 15.74
CA SER A 40 4.09 3.48 15.62
C SER A 40 3.60 2.19 16.28
N SER A 41 2.32 1.84 16.13
CA SER A 41 1.82 0.48 16.45
C SER A 41 2.25 -0.55 15.40
N GLY A 42 3.51 -0.48 14.96
CA GLY A 42 4.10 -1.36 13.97
C GLY A 42 5.58 -1.57 14.25
N VAL A 43 6.08 -2.75 13.89
CA VAL A 43 7.51 -3.05 13.95
C VAL A 43 8.23 -2.14 12.95
N ALA A 44 9.15 -1.30 13.43
CA ALA A 44 9.95 -0.45 12.56
C ALA A 44 11.00 -1.29 11.82
N VAL A 45 10.77 -1.54 10.53
CA VAL A 45 11.71 -2.25 9.65
C VAL A 45 12.69 -1.23 9.07
N THR A 46 13.98 -1.41 9.33
CA THR A 46 15.04 -0.57 8.75
C THR A 46 15.47 -1.15 7.41
N VAL A 47 15.20 -0.44 6.33
CA VAL A 47 15.73 -0.75 4.99
C VAL A 47 17.14 -0.16 4.88
N SER A 48 18.11 -0.96 4.41
CA SER A 48 19.50 -0.51 4.25
C SER A 48 19.60 0.71 3.32
N THR A 49 20.53 1.61 3.63
CA THR A 49 20.79 2.85 2.88
C THR A 49 21.10 2.60 1.41
N THR A 50 21.79 1.49 1.10
CA THR A 50 22.09 1.06 -0.27
C THR A 50 20.83 0.74 -1.07
N VAL A 51 19.90 -0.03 -0.50
CA VAL A 51 18.63 -0.39 -1.15
C VAL A 51 17.78 0.86 -1.35
N ARG A 52 17.71 1.73 -0.35
CA ARG A 52 16.99 3.00 -0.45
C ARG A 52 17.58 3.92 -1.53
N SER A 53 18.89 3.90 -1.73
CA SER A 53 19.56 4.69 -2.78
C SER A 53 19.30 4.12 -4.17
N LEU A 54 19.32 2.79 -4.31
CA LEU A 54 18.92 2.09 -5.55
C LEU A 54 17.46 2.37 -5.89
N GLU A 55 16.55 2.24 -4.93
CA GLU A 55 15.14 2.56 -5.15
C GLU A 55 14.92 4.02 -5.57
N GLN A 56 15.65 4.97 -5.00
CA GLN A 56 15.54 6.37 -5.40
C GLN A 56 16.12 6.63 -6.80
N ALA A 57 17.21 5.95 -7.17
CA ALA A 57 17.74 5.98 -8.53
C ALA A 57 16.75 5.38 -9.54
N ASN A 58 16.06 4.30 -9.17
CA ASN A 58 15.11 3.59 -10.03
C ASN A 58 13.71 4.23 -10.09
N ARG A 59 13.45 5.28 -9.28
CA ARG A 59 12.18 6.04 -9.26
C ARG A 59 12.19 7.28 -10.16
N GLY A 60 13.36 7.78 -10.53
CA GLY A 60 13.51 8.89 -11.48
C GLY A 60 13.46 8.45 -12.94
N GLU A 61 13.82 7.20 -13.21
CA GLU A 61 13.59 6.52 -14.47
C GLU A 61 12.11 6.11 -14.48
N ALA A 62 11.23 6.92 -15.08
CA ALA A 62 9.98 6.35 -15.59
C ALA A 62 10.41 5.11 -16.37
N ALA A 63 10.01 3.92 -15.89
CA ALA A 63 10.51 2.62 -16.30
C ALA A 63 10.97 2.65 -17.77
N ASP A 64 12.19 2.20 -18.05
CA ASP A 64 12.83 2.08 -19.36
C ASP A 64 11.96 1.27 -20.35
N ILE A 65 10.81 1.85 -20.71
CA ILE A 65 9.81 1.24 -21.56
C ILE A 65 10.22 1.60 -22.96
N ASP A 66 10.59 0.57 -23.69
CA ASP A 66 10.84 0.66 -25.11
C ASP A 66 9.53 0.97 -25.85
N THR A 67 9.28 2.26 -26.05
CA THR A 67 8.08 2.77 -26.70
C THR A 67 7.94 2.28 -28.15
N GLU A 68 9.05 2.00 -28.82
CA GLU A 68 9.07 1.45 -30.17
C GLU A 68 8.50 0.03 -30.16
N LYS A 69 9.01 -0.84 -29.28
CA LYS A 69 8.47 -2.20 -29.10
C LYS A 69 7.00 -2.20 -28.72
N VAL A 70 6.58 -1.31 -27.81
CA VAL A 70 5.17 -1.22 -27.42
C VAL A 70 4.28 -0.86 -28.62
N ASN A 71 4.70 0.09 -29.44
CA ASN A 71 3.94 0.49 -30.63
C ASN A 71 3.84 -0.64 -31.66
N VAL A 72 4.92 -1.39 -31.90
CA VAL A 72 4.92 -2.55 -32.81
C VAL A 72 3.96 -3.63 -32.33
N VAL A 73 4.01 -3.97 -31.04
CA VAL A 73 3.10 -4.97 -30.45
C VAL A 73 1.65 -4.48 -30.52
N ARG A 74 1.40 -3.20 -30.23
CA ARG A 74 0.06 -2.60 -30.32
C ARG A 74 -0.51 -2.73 -31.74
N GLN A 75 0.27 -2.38 -32.76
CA GLN A 75 -0.15 -2.52 -34.16
C GLN A 75 -0.43 -3.98 -34.52
N ALA A 76 0.44 -4.92 -34.15
CA ALA A 76 0.20 -6.34 -34.42
C ALA A 76 -1.10 -6.87 -33.77
N ILE A 77 -1.49 -6.32 -32.61
CA ILE A 77 -2.77 -6.63 -31.96
C ILE A 77 -3.94 -5.99 -32.72
N GLU A 78 -3.81 -4.73 -33.12
CA GLU A 78 -4.83 -4.01 -33.92
C GLU A 78 -5.09 -4.69 -35.27
N ASP A 79 -4.02 -5.15 -35.93
CA ASP A 79 -4.06 -5.86 -37.21
C ASP A 79 -4.47 -7.33 -37.08
N GLY A 80 -4.62 -7.85 -35.85
CA GLY A 80 -4.98 -9.24 -35.58
C GLY A 80 -3.89 -10.27 -35.94
N THR A 81 -2.66 -9.82 -36.17
CA THR A 81 -1.52 -10.68 -36.56
C THR A 81 -0.69 -11.14 -35.36
N TYR A 82 -0.96 -10.60 -34.16
CA TYR A 82 -0.30 -11.04 -32.94
C TYR A 82 -0.69 -12.47 -32.58
N VAL A 83 0.29 -13.38 -32.58
CA VAL A 83 0.12 -14.78 -32.19
C VAL A 83 0.69 -15.00 -30.79
N VAL A 84 -0.14 -15.52 -29.90
CA VAL A 84 0.27 -15.88 -28.54
C VAL A 84 1.16 -17.12 -28.60
N ASN A 85 2.37 -17.03 -28.04
CA ASN A 85 3.24 -18.19 -27.85
C ASN A 85 3.05 -18.77 -26.43
N PRO A 86 2.43 -19.95 -26.28
CA PRO A 86 2.17 -20.55 -24.97
C PRO A 86 3.45 -21.03 -24.26
N GLU A 87 4.47 -21.48 -24.99
CA GLU A 87 5.74 -21.94 -24.42
C GLU A 87 6.49 -20.76 -23.77
N ALA A 88 6.57 -19.63 -24.48
CA ALA A 88 7.18 -18.41 -23.95
C ALA A 88 6.48 -17.88 -22.69
N ILE A 89 5.16 -18.09 -22.56
CA ILE A 89 4.41 -17.75 -21.34
C ILE A 89 4.81 -18.70 -20.21
N ALA A 90 4.84 -20.00 -20.46
CA ALA A 90 5.20 -21.00 -19.46
C ALA A 90 6.61 -20.78 -18.91
N ASP A 91 7.58 -20.48 -19.78
CA ASP A 91 8.95 -20.19 -19.39
C ASP A 91 9.05 -18.94 -18.50
N LYS A 92 8.33 -17.87 -18.86
CA LYS A 92 8.29 -16.64 -18.05
C LYS A 92 7.62 -16.86 -16.70
N LEU A 93 6.56 -17.67 -16.64
CA LEU A 93 5.90 -18.02 -15.38
C LEU A 93 6.83 -18.82 -14.46
N LEU A 94 7.55 -19.81 -15.02
CA LEU A 94 8.52 -20.59 -14.26
C LEU A 94 9.69 -19.72 -13.78
N SER A 95 10.23 -18.87 -14.65
CA SER A 95 11.31 -17.94 -14.29
C SER A 95 10.89 -16.99 -13.19
N ASN A 96 9.65 -16.46 -13.23
CA ASN A 96 9.13 -15.59 -12.18
C ASN A 96 8.95 -16.35 -10.85
N ALA A 97 8.44 -17.58 -10.90
CA ALA A 97 8.30 -18.43 -9.72
C ALA A 97 9.66 -18.77 -9.09
N GLN A 98 10.67 -19.04 -9.92
CA GLN A 98 12.06 -19.26 -9.48
C GLN A 98 12.63 -18.01 -8.81
N GLU A 99 12.44 -16.82 -9.39
CA GLU A 99 12.90 -15.56 -8.81
C GLU A 99 12.23 -15.29 -7.44
N MET A 100 10.91 -15.52 -7.34
CA MET A 100 10.18 -15.40 -6.07
C MET A 100 10.70 -16.39 -5.02
N LEU A 101 10.97 -17.63 -5.40
CA LEU A 101 11.53 -18.62 -4.49
C LEU A 101 12.95 -18.24 -4.06
N ASN A 102 13.79 -17.78 -4.99
CA ASN A 102 15.16 -17.37 -4.68
C ASN A 102 15.18 -16.15 -3.75
N ARG A 103 14.22 -15.22 -3.88
CA ARG A 103 14.04 -14.08 -2.96
C ARG A 103 13.67 -14.48 -1.53
N THR A 104 13.01 -15.62 -1.31
CA THR A 104 12.67 -16.07 0.05
C THR A 104 13.75 -16.94 0.70
N GLN A 105 14.70 -17.46 -0.09
CA GLN A 105 15.80 -18.31 0.39
C GLN A 105 17.08 -17.52 0.70
N ASN A 106 17.18 -16.28 0.22
CA ASN A 106 18.25 -15.33 0.57
C ASN A 106 17.74 -14.31 1.59
#